data_AF-A0A5J4Q204-F1
#
_entry.id   AF-A0A5J4Q204-F1
#
_cell.length_a   1.000
_cell.length_b   1.000
_cell.length_c   1.000
_cell.angle_alpha   90.00
_cell.angle_beta   90.00
_cell.angle_gamma   90.00
#
_symmetry.space_group_name_H-M   'P 1'
#
loop_
_entity.id
_entity.type
_entity.pdbx_description
1 polymer ?
#
loop_
_entity_poly.entity_id
_entity_poly.type
_entity_poly.pdbx_seq_one_letter_code
_entity_poly.pdbx_strand_id
1 'polypeptide(L)' 'TEQGVADLRGKSPVERAHTIIENCAHPDYKNILWDYLRIAGKGQTPHCIQAALGMHTALNRTGDMKNVDWSKYK' A
#
# COMPACT_ATOMS: atom_id res chain seq x y z
N THR A 1 0.05 -12.97 -8.21
CA THR A 1 1.37 -12.54 -8.73
C THR A 1 2.29 -13.74 -8.68
N GLU A 2 3.55 -13.60 -9.04
CA GLU A 2 4.58 -14.63 -8.83
C GLU A 2 4.83 -14.93 -7.35
N GLN A 3 4.47 -14.01 -6.45
CA GLN A 3 4.54 -14.20 -4.99
C GLN A 3 3.43 -15.10 -4.43
N GLY A 4 2.32 -15.26 -5.16
CA GLY A 4 1.15 -16.04 -4.70
C GLY A 4 -0.20 -15.50 -5.18
N VAL A 5 -1.27 -16.01 -4.56
CA VAL A 5 -2.66 -15.70 -4.90
C VAL A 5 -3.41 -15.23 -3.65
N ALA A 6 -4.15 -14.13 -3.78
CA ALA A 6 -5.01 -13.59 -2.73
C ALA A 6 -6.49 -13.86 -3.06
N ASP A 7 -7.17 -14.71 -2.29
CA ASP A 7 -8.63 -14.82 -2.37
C ASP A 7 -9.29 -13.65 -1.62
N LEU A 8 -10.12 -12.89 -2.35
CA LEU A 8 -10.74 -11.65 -1.88
C LEU A 8 -12.26 -11.75 -1.69
N ARG A 9 -12.86 -12.92 -1.94
CA ARG A 9 -14.31 -13.12 -1.82
C ARG A 9 -14.73 -12.99 -0.35
N GLY A 10 -15.82 -12.27 -0.11
CA GLY A 10 -16.38 -12.08 1.25
C GLY A 10 -15.54 -11.22 2.20
N LYS A 11 -14.45 -10.58 1.74
CA LYS A 11 -13.57 -9.75 2.58
C LYS A 11 -13.90 -8.26 2.49
N SER A 12 -13.86 -7.57 3.62
CA SER A 12 -13.90 -6.11 3.72
C SER A 12 -12.67 -5.45 3.07
N PRO A 13 -12.68 -4.14 2.76
CA PRO A 13 -11.53 -3.49 2.13
C PRO A 13 -10.21 -3.63 2.90
N VAL A 14 -10.25 -3.57 4.24
CA VAL A 14 -9.06 -3.76 5.09
C VAL A 14 -8.54 -5.20 5.00
N GLU A 15 -9.42 -6.20 5.11
CA GLU A 15 -9.03 -7.61 4.98
C GLU A 15 -8.48 -7.93 3.59
N ARG A 16 -9.05 -7.31 2.54
CA ARG A 16 -8.54 -7.41 1.17
C ARG A 16 -7.14 -6.83 1.08
N ALA A 17 -6.92 -5.63 1.60
CA ALA A 17 -5.60 -4.99 1.59
C ALA A 17 -4.56 -5.87 2.30
N HIS A 18 -4.86 -6.37 3.51
CA HIS A 18 -3.96 -7.28 4.23
C HIS A 18 -3.67 -8.55 3.42
N THR A 19 -4.70 -9.17 2.84
CA THR A 19 -4.53 -10.40 2.04
C THR A 19 -3.68 -10.16 0.80
N ILE A 20 -3.87 -9.03 0.11
CA ILE A 20 -3.09 -8.66 -1.08
C ILE A 20 -1.63 -8.39 -0.68
N ILE A 21 -1.40 -7.61 0.37
CA ILE A 21 -0.06 -7.29 0.85
C ILE A 21 0.69 -8.58 1.20
N GLU A 22 0.04 -9.50 1.92
CA GLU A 22 0.73 -10.71 2.35
C GLU A 22 0.96 -11.76 1.26
N ASN A 23 0.00 -11.94 0.35
CA ASN A 23 0.07 -13.06 -0.60
C ASN A 23 0.51 -12.65 -2.01
N CYS A 24 0.51 -11.36 -2.34
CA CYS A 24 0.75 -10.89 -3.71
C CYS A 24 1.85 -9.84 -3.85
N ALA A 25 2.04 -8.96 -2.86
CA ALA A 25 3.02 -7.88 -2.99
C ALA A 25 4.46 -8.42 -2.95
N HIS A 26 5.31 -7.89 -3.81
CA HIS A 26 6.75 -8.21 -3.82
C HIS A 26 7.38 -7.83 -2.46
N PRO A 27 8.31 -8.63 -1.91
CA PRO A 27 8.91 -8.41 -0.59
C PRO A 27 9.40 -6.98 -0.34
N ASP A 28 10.08 -6.37 -1.32
CA ASP A 28 10.55 -4.97 -1.27
C ASP A 28 9.45 -3.94 -0.99
N TYR A 29 8.20 -4.23 -1.37
CA TYR A 29 7.08 -3.28 -1.28
C TYR A 29 6.09 -3.60 -0.15
N LYS A 30 6.15 -4.79 0.47
CA LYS A 30 5.22 -5.17 1.54
C LYS A 30 5.20 -4.14 2.67
N ASN A 31 6.38 -3.79 3.18
CA ASN A 31 6.50 -2.83 4.28
C ASN A 31 6.02 -1.43 3.87
N ILE A 32 6.31 -1.00 2.64
CA ILE A 32 5.86 0.28 2.09
C ILE A 32 4.31 0.36 2.09
N LEU A 33 3.63 -0.71 1.68
CA LEU A 33 2.16 -0.78 1.66
C LEU A 33 1.57 -0.85 3.07
N TRP A 34 2.20 -1.59 3.99
CA TRP A 34 1.80 -1.61 5.39
C TRP A 34 1.92 -0.24 6.05
N ASP A 35 3.01 0.49 5.78
CA ASP A 35 3.21 1.84 6.28
C ASP A 35 2.13 2.80 5.75
N TYR A 36 1.72 2.65 4.49
CA TYR A 36 0.58 3.40 3.93
C TYR A 36 -0.72 3.12 4.70
N LEU A 37 -1.02 1.84 5.01
CA LEU A 37 -2.22 1.50 5.79
C LEU A 37 -2.19 2.07 7.21
N ARG A 38 -1.01 2.28 7.81
CA ARG A 38 -0.90 2.91 9.14
C ARG A 38 -1.22 4.40 9.12
N ILE A 39 -0.91 5.09 8.02
CA ILE A 39 -1.24 6.52 7.84
C ILE A 39 -2.62 6.73 7.20
N ALA A 40 -3.15 5.71 6.53
CA ALA A 40 -4.51 5.70 6.05
C ALA A 40 -5.44 5.69 7.28
N GLY A 41 -6.20 6.78 7.46
CA GLY A 41 -7.07 6.96 8.62
C GLY A 41 -8.19 5.92 8.73
N LYS A 42 -9.17 6.18 9.59
CA LYS A 42 -10.30 5.25 9.79
C LYS A 42 -11.36 5.43 8.69
N GLY A 43 -12.00 4.33 8.28
CA GLY A 43 -13.11 4.36 7.33
C GLY A 43 -13.35 2.99 6.69
N GLN A 44 -14.38 2.90 5.87
CA GLN A 44 -14.70 1.67 5.13
C GLN A 44 -13.57 1.26 4.19
N THR A 45 -13.00 2.22 3.46
CA THR A 45 -11.80 2.06 2.63
C THR A 45 -10.76 3.09 3.08
N PRO A 46 -9.82 2.71 3.96
CA PRO A 46 -8.81 3.62 4.49
C PRO A 46 -7.94 4.23 3.39
N HIS A 47 -7.92 5.56 3.31
CA HIS A 47 -6.98 6.31 2.48
C HIS A 47 -6.48 7.55 3.22
N CYS A 48 -5.20 7.87 3.02
CA CYS A 48 -4.68 9.22 3.18
C CYS A 48 -4.63 9.86 1.78
N ILE A 49 -5.53 10.82 1.51
CA ILE A 49 -5.72 11.38 0.17
C ILE A 49 -4.47 12.13 -0.30
N GLN A 50 -3.80 12.85 0.61
CA GLN A 50 -2.55 13.54 0.31
C GLN A 50 -1.44 12.56 -0.12
N ALA A 51 -1.43 11.34 0.44
CA ALA A 51 -0.40 10.32 0.21
C ALA A 51 -0.76 9.28 -0.84
N ALA A 52 -2.01 9.22 -1.33
CA ALA A 52 -2.51 8.11 -2.14
C ALA A 52 -1.69 7.86 -3.42
N LEU A 53 -1.11 8.92 -4.00
CA LEU A 53 -0.25 8.85 -5.18
C LEU A 53 1.25 9.02 -4.85
N GLY A 54 1.64 8.78 -3.59
CA GLY A 54 3.01 8.98 -3.11
C GLY A 54 4.04 8.10 -3.81
N MET A 55 3.75 6.82 -4.04
CA MET A 55 4.66 5.92 -4.79
C MET A 55 4.88 6.38 -6.22
N HIS A 56 3.81 6.80 -6.93
CA HIS A 56 3.91 7.38 -8.27
C HIS A 56 4.75 8.67 -8.28
N THR A 57 4.57 9.51 -7.25
CA THR A 57 5.38 10.72 -7.08
C THR A 57 6.86 10.39 -6.85
N ALA A 58 7.17 9.36 -6.06
CA ALA A 58 8.54 8.89 -5.81
C ALA A 58 9.20 8.37 -7.09
N LEU A 59 8.46 7.58 -7.88
CA LEU A 59 8.92 7.12 -9.20
C LEU A 59 9.24 8.31 -10.12
N ASN A 60 8.33 9.27 -10.25
CA ASN A 60 8.55 10.43 -11.13
C ASN A 60 9.75 11.29 -10.70
N ARG A 61 10.05 11.37 -9.40
CA ARG A 61 11.13 12.20 -8.87
C ARG A 61 12.49 11.51 -8.83
N THR A 62 12.50 10.21 -8.54
CA THR A 62 13.74 9.48 -8.21
C THR A 62 14.01 8.29 -9.14
N GLY A 63 13.04 7.91 -9.98
CA GLY A 63 13.13 6.72 -10.82
C GLY A 63 12.75 5.42 -10.10
N ASP A 64 12.47 5.44 -8.79
CA ASP A 64 12.10 4.24 -8.02
C ASP A 64 10.97 4.54 -7.02
N MET A 65 9.92 3.71 -7.04
CA MET A 65 8.80 3.77 -6.09
C MET A 65 9.22 3.46 -4.65
N LYS A 66 10.32 2.73 -4.43
CA LYS A 66 10.82 2.36 -3.10
C LYS A 66 11.28 3.57 -2.28
N ASN A 67 11.59 4.68 -2.95
CA ASN A 67 12.03 5.93 -2.33
C ASN A 67 10.86 6.78 -1.80
N VAL A 68 9.66 6.21 -1.71
CA VAL A 68 8.53 6.92 -1.10
C VAL A 68 8.80 7.15 0.39
N ASP A 69 8.51 8.38 0.83
CA ASP A 69 8.67 8.79 2.22
C ASP A 69 7.30 9.20 2.77
N TRP A 70 6.69 8.29 3.51
CA TRP A 70 5.37 8.48 4.11
C TRP A 70 5.36 9.52 5.23
N SER A 71 6.52 9.85 5.81
CA SER A 71 6.61 10.85 6.88
C SER A 71 6.20 12.26 6.42
N LYS A 72 6.26 12.50 5.10
CA LYS A 72 5.83 13.77 4.46
C LYS A 72 4.33 14.02 4.49
N TYR A 73 3.53 13.01 4.86
CA TYR A 73 2.07 13.07 4.84
C TYR A 73 1.43 12.90 6.22
N LYS A 74 2.23 13.03 7.30
CA LYS A 74 1.75 13.07 8.69
C LYS A 74 1.13 14.42 9.03
#